data_AF-A0A2H0D263-F1
#
_entry.id   AF-A0A2H0D263-F1
#
_cell.length_a   1.000
_cell.length_b   1.000
_cell.length_c   1.000
_cell.angle_alpha   90.00
_cell.angle_beta   90.00
_cell.angle_gamma   90.00
#
_symmetry.space_group_name_H-M   'P 1'
#
loop_
_entity.id
_entity.type
_entity.pdbx_description
1 polymer ?
#
loop_
_entity_poly.entity_id
_entity_poly.type
_entity_poly.pdbx_seq_one_letter_code
_entity_poly.pdbx_strand_id
1 'polypeptide(L)' 'MKKIFILAGLLILIISFVIPPAQSKVKSYYSGDAIIYQGSLIVGSVNMGQLELFRLAGKNLIKVAQIRSLANPKL' A
#
# COMPACT_ATOMS: atom_id res chain seq x y z
N MET A 1 -6.16 -41.23 -21.63
CA MET A 1 -6.65 -40.34 -20.55
C MET A 1 -5.65 -40.16 -19.41
N LYS A 2 -5.08 -41.23 -18.82
CA LYS A 2 -4.05 -41.13 -17.75
C LYS A 2 -2.82 -40.27 -18.11
N LYS A 3 -2.36 -40.32 -19.36
CA LYS A 3 -1.24 -39.49 -19.87
C LYS A 3 -1.54 -37.99 -19.85
N ILE A 4 -2.80 -37.60 -20.03
CA ILE A 4 -3.23 -36.19 -20.02
C ILE A 4 -3.19 -35.65 -18.58
N PHE A 5 -3.62 -36.45 -17.60
CA PHE A 5 -3.52 -36.08 -16.19
C PHE A 5 -2.07 -35.92 -15.72
N ILE A 6 -1.17 -36.80 -16.18
CA ILE A 6 0.26 -36.68 -15.89
C ILE A 6 0.83 -35.39 -16.49
N LEU A 7 0.49 -35.08 -17.74
CA LEU A 7 0.93 -33.86 -18.41
C LEU A 7 0.41 -32.59 -17.71
N ALA A 8 -0.86 -32.59 -17.30
CA ALA A 8 -1.47 -31.48 -16.56
C ALA A 8 -0.82 -31.29 -15.18
N GLY A 9 -0.53 -32.38 -14.46
CA GLY A 9 0.17 -32.32 -13.18
C GLY A 9 1.59 -31.76 -13.33
N LEU A 10 2.32 -32.18 -14.37
CA LEU A 10 3.65 -31.66 -14.67
C LEU A 10 3.62 -30.15 -14.99
N LEU A 11 2.60 -29.70 -15.74
CA LEU A 11 2.44 -28.30 -16.09
C LEU A 11 2.18 -27.43 -14.86
N ILE A 12 1.30 -27.87 -13.95
CA ILE A 12 1.00 -27.16 -12.70
C ILE A 12 2.26 -27.06 -11.81
N LEU A 13 3.05 -28.14 -11.76
CA LEU A 13 4.30 -28.15 -11.01
C LEU A 13 5.26 -27.08 -11.55
N ILE A 14 5.46 -27.03 -12.87
CA ILE A 14 6.35 -26.04 -13.51
C ILE A 14 5.87 -24.61 -13.24
N ILE A 15 4.57 -24.35 -13.38
CA ILE A 15 3.99 -23.01 -13.14
C ILE A 15 4.25 -22.55 -11.70
N SER A 16 4.21 -23.47 -10.73
CA SER A 16 4.43 -23.17 -9.31
C SER A 16 5.87 -22.72 -9.00
N PHE A 17 6.86 -23.14 -9.80
CA PHE A 17 8.25 -22.72 -9.66
C PHE A 17 8.59 -21.43 -10.44
N VAL A 18 7.79 -21.07 -11.45
CA VAL A 18 8.04 -19.92 -12.31
C VAL A 18 7.36 -18.65 -11.81
N ILE A 19 6.23 -18.76 -11.11
CA ILE A 19 5.53 -17.57 -10.59
C ILE A 19 6.27 -17.08 -9.35
N PRO A 20 6.94 -15.90 -9.39
CA PRO A 20 7.53 -15.32 -8.20
C PRO A 20 6.41 -15.06 -7.18
N PRO A 21 6.68 -15.23 -5.88
CA PRO A 21 5.69 -14.95 -4.85
C PRO A 21 5.16 -13.54 -5.07
N ALA A 22 3.83 -13.40 -5.14
CA ALA A 22 3.18 -12.12 -5.30
C ALA A 22 3.64 -11.21 -4.16
N GLN A 23 4.56 -10.29 -4.44
CA GLN A 23 4.98 -9.29 -3.49
C GLN A 23 3.82 -8.31 -3.37
N SER A 24 3.00 -8.50 -2.32
CA SER A 24 2.09 -7.46 -1.89
C SER A 24 2.90 -6.17 -1.72
N LYS A 25 2.45 -5.07 -2.31
CA LYS A 25 3.09 -3.77 -2.12
C LYS A 25 2.87 -3.36 -0.66
N VAL A 26 3.80 -3.74 0.21
CA VAL A 26 3.82 -3.32 1.62
C VAL A 26 4.21 -1.84 1.76
N LYS A 27 4.71 -1.23 0.68
CA LYS A 27 5.06 0.18 0.66
C LYS A 27 3.79 1.01 0.51
N SER A 28 3.42 1.69 1.59
CA SER A 28 2.32 2.66 1.59
C SER A 28 2.51 3.66 0.46
N TYR A 29 1.54 3.68 -0.47
CA TYR A 29 1.47 4.67 -1.53
C TYR A 29 0.71 5.87 -0.96
N TYR A 30 1.43 6.85 -0.44
CA TYR A 30 0.83 8.08 0.07
C TYR A 30 0.51 8.99 -1.12
N SER A 31 -0.70 8.89 -1.66
CA SER A 31 -1.26 9.93 -2.54
C SER A 31 -1.67 11.09 -1.65
N GLY A 32 -0.84 12.13 -1.62
CA GLY A 32 -0.99 13.22 -0.68
C GLY A 32 -0.43 14.54 -1.18
N ASP A 33 -0.94 15.63 -0.63
CA ASP A 33 -0.42 16.98 -0.87
C ASP A 33 0.68 17.29 0.14
N ALA A 34 1.66 18.09 -0.27
CA ALA A 34 2.77 18.49 0.57
C ALA A 34 2.92 20.01 0.62
N ILE A 35 3.15 20.54 1.82
CA ILE A 35 3.38 21.96 2.06
C ILE A 35 4.62 22.16 2.94
N ILE A 36 5.25 23.33 2.83
CA ILE A 36 6.28 23.76 3.77
C ILE A 36 5.63 24.60 4.86
N TYR A 37 5.76 24.18 6.11
CA TYR A 37 5.27 24.92 7.28
C TYR A 37 6.39 25.06 8.30
N GLN A 38 6.72 26.30 8.67
CA GLN A 38 7.81 26.61 9.62
C GLN A 38 9.15 25.92 9.26
N GLY A 39 9.49 25.87 7.97
CA GLY A 39 10.71 25.23 7.49
C GLY A 39 10.69 23.69 7.51
N SER A 40 9.57 23.07 7.88
CA SER A 40 9.37 21.61 7.83
C SER A 40 8.45 21.22 6.68
N LEU A 41 8.78 20.15 5.95
CA LEU A 41 7.87 19.53 4.98
C LEU A 41 6.79 18.75 5.71
N ILE A 42 5.54 19.15 5.50
CA ILE A 42 4.34 18.46 6.00
C ILE A 42 3.64 17.83 4.81
N VAL A 43 3.35 16.54 4.89
CA VAL A 43 2.64 15.76 3.87
C VAL A 43 1.32 15.29 4.46
N GLY A 44 0.20 15.60 3.78
CA GLY A 44 -1.12 15.10 4.14
C GLY A 44 -1.55 14.00 3.19
N SER A 45 -2.02 12.87 3.71
CA SER A 45 -2.53 11.74 2.91
C SER A 45 -3.84 11.24 3.49
N VAL A 46 -4.75 10.73 2.66
CA VAL A 46 -5.94 10.03 3.13
C VAL A 46 -5.68 8.53 3.11
N ASN A 47 -5.91 7.86 4.23
CA ASN A 47 -5.82 6.41 4.35
C ASN A 47 -7.07 5.88 5.03
N MET A 48 -7.81 4.98 4.36
CA MET A 48 -9.06 4.39 4.86
C MET A 48 -10.05 5.42 5.44
N GLY A 49 -10.23 6.56 4.75
CA GLY A 49 -11.16 7.63 5.15
C GLY A 49 -10.66 8.50 6.30
N GLN A 50 -9.39 8.41 6.67
CA GLN A 50 -8.79 9.21 7.73
C GLN A 50 -7.67 10.07 7.14
N LEU A 51 -7.62 11.34 7.54
CA LEU A 51 -6.56 12.24 7.16
C LEU A 51 -5.35 11.99 8.07
N GLU A 52 -4.22 11.64 7.48
CA GLU A 52 -2.95 11.44 8.16
C GLU A 52 -1.98 12.56 7.76
N LEU A 53 -1.35 13.21 8.75
CA LEU A 53 -0.31 14.20 8.53
C LEU A 53 1.03 13.61 8.92
N PHE A 54 2.03 13.86 8.07
CA PHE A 54 3.40 13.41 8.25
C PHE A 54 4.36 14.60 8.17
N ARG A 55 5.41 14.56 8.97
CA ARG A 55 6.54 15.48 8.86
C ARG A 55 7.76 14.74 8.35
N LEU A 56 8.50 15.34 7.42
CA LEU A 56 9.79 14.80 7.00
C LEU A 56 10.85 15.03 8.09
N ALA A 57 11.46 13.96 8.56
CA ALA A 57 12.61 13.96 9.45
C ALA A 57 13.75 13.17 8.80
N GLY A 58 14.76 13.88 8.30
CA GLY A 58 15.82 13.29 7.49
C GLY A 58 15.27 12.69 6.19
N LYS A 59 15.32 11.35 6.08
CA LYS A 59 14.81 10.59 4.91
C LYS A 59 13.45 9.93 5.15
N ASN A 60 12.86 10.11 6.34
CA ASN A 60 11.67 9.38 6.75
C ASN A 60 10.50 10.34 7.02
N LEU A 61 9.29 9.90 6.64
CA LEU A 61 8.05 10.57 7.02
C LEU A 61 7.58 10.04 8.37
N ILE A 62 7.48 10.92 9.36
CA ILE A 62 6.98 10.61 10.70
C ILE A 62 5.54 11.09 10.80
N LYS A 63 4.60 10.21 11.14
CA LYS A 63 3.21 10.59 11.39
C LYS A 63 3.13 11.53 12.60
N VAL A 64 2.57 12.72 12.40
CA VAL A 64 2.42 13.74 13.45
C VAL A 64 0.97 13.96 13.87
N ALA A 65 0.00 13.61 13.01
CA ALA A 65 -1.40 13.65 13.37
C ALA A 65 -2.22 12.64 12.55
N GLN A 66 -3.37 12.26 13.10
CA GLN A 66 -4.38 11.46 12.44
C GLN A 66 -5.75 12.03 12.82
N ILE A 67 -6.51 12.43 11.82
CA ILE A 67 -7.80 13.09 11.98
C ILE A 67 -8.84 12.17 11.35
N ARG A 68 -9.76 11.69 12.20
CA ARG A 68 -10.92 10.93 11.76
C ARG A 68 -12.11 11.89 11.68
N SER A 69 -12.76 11.95 10.52
CA SER A 69 -14.03 12.66 10.42
C SER A 69 -15.09 11.95 11.27
N LEU A 70 -15.78 12.70 12.13
CA LEU A 70 -16.96 12.23 12.86
C LEU A 70 -18.25 12.43 12.06
N ALA A 71 -18.17 13.04 10.87
CA ALA A 71 -19.32 13.24 10.01
C ALA A 71 -19.77 11.91 9.41
N ASN A 72 -21.02 11.55 9.64
CA ASN A 72 -21.69 10.40 9.03
C ASN A 72 -21.77 10.64 7.51
N PRO A 73 -21.21 9.78 6.64
CA PRO A 73 -21.19 10.00 5.19
C PRO A 73 -22.56 9.77 4.52
N LYS A 74 -23.66 9.97 5.25
CA LYS A 74 -25.02 10.00 4.70
C LYS A 74 -25.36 11.44 4.30
N LEU A 75 -24.82 11.88 3.17
CA LEU A 75 -25.39 12.95 2.35
C LEU A 75 -25.40 12.46 0.90
#